data_AF-A0AAN7Z5V6-F1
#
_entry.id   AF-A0AAN7Z5V6-F1
#
_cell.length_a   1.000
_cell.length_b   1.000
_cell.length_c   1.000
_cell.angle_alpha   90.00
_cell.angle_beta   90.00
_cell.angle_gamma   90.00
#
_symmetry.space_group_name_H-M   'P 1'
#
loop_
_entity.id
_entity.type
_entity.pdbx_description
1 polymer ?
#
loop_
_entity_poly.entity_id
_entity_poly.type
_entity_poly.pdbx_seq_one_letter_code
_entity_poly.pdbx_strand_id
1 'polypeptide(L)'
;MQRPQVTQVPGELGITVIWPDLQATERAVNFRNPGGASRWHTDLVHELQPAGITHLHNDTVPPVGGDTLWASGYAAYEKLSPGFRKIIDGKYAVYRSAHAYLDRNDPQAGPKHIERVHPLVRVHPATGWKALWVNRAMTDRIVGLDRPESDAILNYLYHVYETNVDIQLRFKWTPGTSALWDNRITIHNASWDYGGRHPRHGTRVTSLAEKPFFDPSAPTRREALGLLDASELREKEQEVDGPL
;
A
#
# COMPACT_ATOMS: atom_id res chain seq x y z
N MET A 1 4.42 -18.67 -7.48
CA MET A 1 3.73 -18.11 -6.29
C MET A 1 2.27 -18.56 -6.34
N GLN A 2 1.91 -19.66 -5.67
CA GLN A 2 0.50 -20.05 -5.55
C GLN A 2 -0.07 -19.39 -4.29
N ARG A 3 -1.18 -18.66 -4.44
CA ARG A 3 -1.97 -18.13 -3.32
C ARG A 3 -3.16 -19.07 -3.09
N PRO A 4 -3.02 -20.12 -2.27
CA PRO A 4 -4.05 -21.17 -2.17
C PRO A 4 -5.37 -20.72 -1.55
N GLN A 5 -5.39 -19.56 -0.89
CA GLN A 5 -6.56 -19.04 -0.17
C GLN A 5 -7.36 -17.98 -0.95
N VAL A 6 -6.93 -17.59 -2.15
CA VAL A 6 -7.69 -16.66 -2.99
C VAL A 6 -8.07 -17.34 -4.30
N THR A 7 -9.32 -17.18 -4.72
CA THR A 7 -9.87 -17.77 -5.93
C THR A 7 -8.97 -17.49 -7.13
N GLN A 8 -8.61 -18.53 -7.87
CA GLN A 8 -7.78 -18.43 -9.08
C GLN A 8 -8.62 -18.71 -10.32
N VAL A 9 -8.17 -18.22 -11.47
CA VAL A 9 -8.72 -18.63 -12.76
C VAL A 9 -8.31 -20.10 -13.02
N PRO A 10 -9.26 -21.02 -13.29
CA PRO A 10 -8.92 -22.41 -13.59
C PRO A 10 -7.96 -22.52 -14.78
N GLY A 11 -6.87 -23.29 -14.62
CA GLY A 11 -5.85 -23.47 -15.65
C GLY A 11 -4.80 -22.35 -15.75
N GLU A 12 -5.05 -21.18 -15.16
CA GLU A 12 -4.19 -20.00 -15.27
C GLU A 12 -3.59 -19.62 -13.91
N LEU A 13 -2.40 -20.16 -13.62
CA LEU A 13 -1.73 -19.96 -12.35
C LEU A 13 -1.29 -18.49 -12.16
N GLY A 14 -1.60 -17.93 -10.98
CA GLY A 14 -1.17 -16.58 -10.60
C GLY A 14 -2.18 -15.48 -10.95
N ILE A 15 -3.26 -15.82 -11.66
CA ILE A 15 -4.38 -14.91 -11.90
C ILE A 15 -5.43 -15.10 -10.81
N THR A 16 -5.61 -14.08 -9.98
CA THR A 16 -6.62 -14.08 -8.92
C THR A 16 -7.92 -13.48 -9.41
N VAL A 17 -9.02 -14.13 -9.07
CA VAL A 17 -10.37 -13.61 -9.30
C VAL A 17 -10.76 -12.71 -8.13
N ILE A 18 -11.21 -11.49 -8.45
CA ILE A 18 -11.76 -10.54 -7.49
C ILE A 18 -13.28 -10.60 -7.62
N TRP A 19 -13.94 -11.21 -6.62
CA TRP A 19 -15.38 -11.40 -6.61
C TRP A 19 -15.97 -11.06 -5.23
N PRO A 20 -16.34 -9.78 -5.00
CA PRO A 20 -16.93 -9.29 -3.76
C PRO A 20 -18.22 -10.01 -3.37
N ASP A 21 -19.06 -10.41 -4.33
CA ASP A 21 -20.30 -11.12 -4.03
C ASP A 21 -20.02 -12.49 -3.40
N LEU A 22 -19.00 -13.22 -3.91
CA LEU A 22 -18.53 -14.45 -3.28
C LEU A 22 -17.96 -14.18 -1.89
N GLN A 23 -17.12 -13.16 -1.73
CA GLN A 23 -16.57 -12.78 -0.42
C GLN A 23 -17.66 -12.42 0.59
N ALA A 24 -18.75 -11.82 0.15
CA ALA A 24 -19.89 -11.47 0.99
C ALA A 24 -20.66 -12.71 1.52
N THR A 25 -20.53 -13.87 0.86
CA THR A 25 -21.09 -15.14 1.36
C THR A 25 -20.29 -15.71 2.53
N GLU A 26 -18.99 -15.41 2.60
CA GLU A 26 -18.10 -15.87 3.68
C GLU A 26 -18.06 -14.89 4.85
N ARG A 27 -18.19 -13.59 4.56
CA ARG A 27 -18.15 -12.52 5.56
C ARG A 27 -19.20 -11.47 5.23
N ALA A 28 -20.17 -11.30 6.13
CA ALA A 28 -21.16 -10.24 6.01
C ALA A 28 -20.50 -8.86 5.93
N VAL A 29 -20.83 -8.12 4.88
CA VAL A 29 -20.36 -6.75 4.63
C VAL A 29 -21.52 -5.77 4.74
N ASN A 30 -21.23 -4.55 5.15
CA ASN A 30 -22.20 -3.46 5.13
C ASN A 30 -21.46 -2.12 4.99
N PHE A 31 -22.21 -1.02 4.92
CA PHE A 31 -21.64 0.30 4.68
C PHE A 31 -20.62 0.74 5.73
N ARG A 32 -20.79 0.33 7.00
CA ARG A 32 -19.87 0.66 8.08
C ARG A 32 -18.64 -0.25 8.10
N ASN A 33 -18.78 -1.47 7.57
CA ASN A 33 -17.75 -2.49 7.49
C ASN A 33 -17.64 -3.01 6.06
N PRO A 34 -17.14 -2.18 5.13
CA PRO A 34 -16.95 -2.61 3.76
C PRO A 34 -15.83 -3.66 3.75
N GLY A 35 -16.15 -4.89 3.34
CA GLY A 35 -15.20 -6.00 3.32
C GLY A 35 -14.14 -5.85 2.23
N GLY A 36 -13.35 -6.91 2.04
CA GLY A 36 -12.35 -6.96 0.96
C GLY A 36 -11.28 -5.87 1.06
N ALA A 37 -11.02 -5.19 -0.06
CA ALA A 37 -9.93 -4.24 -0.27
C ALA A 37 -10.28 -2.78 0.09
N SER A 38 -11.32 -2.55 0.91
CA SER A 38 -11.86 -1.22 1.25
C SER A 38 -11.14 -0.51 2.41
N ARG A 39 -9.83 -0.75 2.54
CA ARG A 39 -8.93 -0.03 3.46
C ARG A 39 -7.67 0.34 2.69
N TRP A 40 -7.08 1.49 2.98
CA TRP A 40 -5.84 1.92 2.35
C TRP A 40 -4.73 0.91 2.58
N HIS A 41 -4.17 0.37 1.50
CA HIS A 41 -3.15 -0.67 1.56
C HIS A 41 -2.25 -0.74 0.34
N THR A 42 -1.10 -1.36 0.53
CA THR A 42 -0.23 -1.87 -0.53
C THR A 42 -0.43 -3.38 -0.60
N ASP A 43 -0.50 -3.96 -1.80
CA ASP A 43 -0.64 -5.41 -1.95
C ASP A 43 0.56 -6.16 -1.39
N LEU A 44 0.32 -7.31 -0.74
CA LEU A 44 1.35 -8.30 -0.36
C LEU A 44 2.57 -7.75 0.40
N VAL A 45 2.38 -6.75 1.27
CA VAL A 45 3.48 -6.15 2.07
C VAL A 45 4.18 -7.10 3.04
N HIS A 46 3.59 -8.27 3.31
CA HIS A 46 4.13 -9.30 4.21
C HIS A 46 4.98 -10.34 3.48
N GLU A 47 5.24 -10.17 2.18
CA GLU A 47 6.11 -11.07 1.42
C GLU A 47 7.56 -10.62 1.53
N LEU A 48 8.52 -11.55 1.49
CA LEU A 48 9.95 -11.19 1.53
C LEU A 48 10.33 -10.28 0.34
N GLN A 49 9.75 -10.58 -0.81
CA GLN A 49 9.75 -9.79 -2.03
C GLN A 49 8.31 -9.34 -2.26
N PRO A 50 7.91 -8.14 -1.81
CA PRO A 50 6.55 -7.65 -1.94
C PRO A 50 6.10 -7.49 -3.40
N ALA A 51 4.83 -7.17 -3.58
CA ALA A 51 4.26 -6.92 -4.88
C ALA A 51 4.92 -5.73 -5.59
N GLY A 52 5.26 -5.92 -6.87
CA GLY A 52 5.81 -4.91 -7.77
C GLY A 52 4.70 -4.21 -8.56
N ILE A 53 4.44 -4.68 -9.77
CA ILE A 53 3.34 -4.15 -10.58
C ILE A 53 2.11 -5.01 -10.35
N THR A 54 0.99 -4.36 -10.03
CA THR A 54 -0.32 -5.01 -10.03
C THR A 54 -1.11 -4.54 -11.24
N HIS A 55 -1.70 -5.49 -11.95
CA HIS A 55 -2.69 -5.29 -12.99
C HIS A 55 -4.05 -5.75 -12.46
N LEU A 56 -5.06 -4.89 -12.60
CA LEU A 56 -6.46 -5.22 -12.33
C LEU A 56 -7.28 -4.94 -13.59
N HIS A 57 -7.99 -5.96 -14.06
CA HIS A 57 -9.01 -5.85 -15.10
C HIS A 57 -10.37 -6.06 -14.45
N ASN A 58 -11.31 -5.12 -14.60
CA ASN A 58 -12.69 -5.32 -14.13
C ASN A 58 -13.62 -5.60 -15.31
N ASP A 59 -14.14 -6.82 -15.37
CA ASP A 59 -15.12 -7.25 -16.36
C ASP A 59 -16.49 -6.61 -16.12
N THR A 60 -16.90 -6.51 -14.85
CA THR A 60 -18.18 -5.92 -14.44
C THR A 60 -17.96 -4.92 -13.34
N VAL A 61 -18.63 -3.77 -13.42
CA VAL A 61 -18.57 -2.72 -12.39
C VAL A 61 -19.95 -2.11 -12.14
N PRO A 62 -20.20 -1.55 -10.94
CA PRO A 62 -21.41 -0.81 -10.66
C PRO A 62 -21.59 0.40 -11.59
N PRO A 63 -22.84 0.79 -11.92
CA PRO A 63 -23.09 2.01 -12.70
C PRO A 63 -22.69 3.30 -11.94
N VAL A 64 -22.71 3.25 -10.61
CA VAL A 64 -22.30 4.33 -9.70
C VAL A 64 -21.51 3.72 -8.55
N GLY A 65 -20.36 4.34 -8.23
CA GLY A 65 -19.47 3.86 -7.18
C GLY A 65 -18.62 2.66 -7.58
N GLY A 66 -17.96 2.03 -6.62
CA GLY A 66 -17.05 0.90 -6.87
C GLY A 66 -15.68 1.30 -7.41
N ASP A 67 -15.37 2.60 -7.35
CA ASP A 67 -14.13 3.20 -7.80
C ASP A 67 -12.93 2.66 -7.02
N THR A 68 -11.74 2.76 -7.62
CA THR A 68 -10.50 2.53 -6.89
C THR A 68 -9.80 3.87 -6.69
N LEU A 69 -9.31 4.10 -5.47
CA LEU A 69 -8.48 5.23 -5.14
C LEU A 69 -7.04 4.78 -4.98
N TRP A 70 -6.08 5.60 -5.41
CA TRP A 70 -4.64 5.42 -5.17
C TRP A 70 -4.08 6.68 -4.52
N ALA A 71 -2.99 6.53 -3.78
CA ALA A 71 -2.20 7.63 -3.25
C ALA A 71 -0.71 7.41 -3.51
N SER A 72 0.02 8.48 -3.86
CA SER A 72 1.44 8.40 -4.19
C SER A 72 2.33 8.45 -2.95
N GLY A 73 3.19 7.43 -2.77
CA GLY A 73 4.17 7.38 -1.68
C GLY A 73 5.36 8.31 -1.85
N TYR A 74 5.68 8.70 -3.09
CA TYR A 74 6.63 9.81 -3.32
C TYR A 74 6.07 11.11 -2.77
N ALA A 75 4.85 11.47 -3.19
CA ALA A 75 4.24 12.70 -2.77
C ALA A 75 3.93 12.70 -1.26
N ALA A 76 3.51 11.56 -0.69
CA ALA A 76 3.33 11.44 0.75
C ALA A 76 4.62 11.67 1.55
N TYR A 77 5.76 11.15 1.09
CA TYR A 77 7.06 11.43 1.71
C TYR A 77 7.44 12.92 1.59
N GLU A 78 7.19 13.50 0.42
CA GLU A 78 7.44 14.91 0.12
C GLU A 78 6.54 15.89 0.91
N LYS A 79 5.41 15.44 1.44
CA LYS A 79 4.55 16.22 2.35
C LYS A 79 5.08 16.31 3.77
N LEU A 80 5.99 15.42 4.17
CA LEU A 80 6.59 15.43 5.51
C LEU A 80 7.62 16.56 5.60
N SER A 81 7.72 17.21 6.75
CA SER A 81 8.81 18.16 6.99
C SER A 81 10.16 17.44 6.98
N PRO A 82 11.26 18.10 6.56
CA PRO A 82 12.59 17.49 6.55
C PRO A 82 13.02 16.97 7.93
N GLY A 83 12.71 17.71 8.99
CA GLY A 83 12.94 17.28 10.38
C GLY A 83 12.22 15.97 10.72
N PHE A 84 10.98 15.78 10.27
CA PHE A 84 10.26 14.53 10.49
C PHE A 84 10.79 13.40 9.62
N ARG A 85 11.21 13.68 8.38
CA ARG A 85 11.87 12.70 7.51
C ARG A 85 13.11 12.10 8.19
N LYS A 86 13.94 12.93 8.85
CA LYS A 86 15.10 12.46 9.64
C LYS A 86 14.75 11.47 10.76
N ILE A 87 13.55 11.57 11.34
CA ILE A 87 13.09 10.67 12.40
C ILE A 87 12.77 9.27 11.83
N ILE A 88 12.15 9.22 10.65
CA ILE A 88 11.65 7.97 10.05
C ILE A 88 12.62 7.33 9.06
N ASP A 89 13.56 8.10 8.51
CA ASP A 89 14.58 7.61 7.58
C ASP A 89 15.43 6.52 8.26
N GLY A 90 15.61 5.40 7.56
CA GLY A 90 16.31 4.22 8.08
C GLY A 90 15.55 3.42 9.14
N LYS A 91 14.33 3.83 9.54
CA LYS A 91 13.48 3.01 10.43
C LYS A 91 12.78 1.90 9.66
N TYR A 92 12.51 0.82 10.37
CA TYR A 92 11.84 -0.36 9.84
C TYR A 92 10.54 -0.60 10.61
N ALA A 93 9.56 -1.21 9.94
CA ALA A 93 8.33 -1.66 10.55
C ALA A 93 8.04 -3.13 10.23
N VAL A 94 7.21 -3.71 11.08
CA VAL A 94 6.62 -5.02 10.87
C VAL A 94 5.36 -4.85 10.01
N TYR A 95 5.33 -5.56 8.90
CA TYR A 95 4.21 -5.66 7.98
C TYR A 95 3.60 -7.04 8.10
N ARG A 96 2.29 -7.06 8.32
CA ARG A 96 1.51 -8.27 8.60
C ARG A 96 0.59 -8.59 7.43
N SER A 97 0.36 -9.87 7.18
CA SER A 97 -0.60 -10.30 6.17
C SER A 97 -2.04 -9.87 6.49
N ALA A 98 -2.81 -9.51 5.47
CA ALA A 98 -4.22 -9.12 5.64
C ALA A 98 -5.10 -10.27 6.20
N HIS A 99 -4.74 -11.51 5.89
CA HIS A 99 -5.40 -12.73 6.36
C HIS A 99 -4.37 -13.71 6.94
N ALA A 100 -4.85 -14.65 7.75
CA ALA A 100 -4.04 -15.68 8.35
C ALA A 100 -3.87 -16.88 7.38
N TYR A 101 -2.66 -17.40 7.27
CA TYR A 101 -2.31 -18.53 6.42
C TYR A 101 -2.27 -19.82 7.24
N LEU A 102 -2.75 -20.92 6.65
CA LEU A 102 -2.54 -22.25 7.21
C LEU A 102 -1.11 -22.71 6.93
N ASP A 103 -0.47 -23.28 7.94
CA ASP A 103 0.79 -23.99 7.74
C ASP A 103 0.50 -25.32 7.04
N ARG A 104 1.12 -25.54 5.88
CA ARG A 104 0.97 -26.77 5.11
C ARG A 104 1.64 -27.96 5.77
N ASN A 105 2.69 -27.72 6.55
CA ASN A 105 3.47 -28.76 7.24
C ASN A 105 2.87 -29.09 8.62
N ASP A 106 2.12 -28.16 9.20
CA ASP A 106 1.37 -28.37 10.44
C ASP A 106 -0.03 -27.72 10.39
N PRO A 107 -1.00 -28.35 9.72
CA PRO A 107 -2.36 -27.81 9.62
C PRO A 107 -3.08 -27.68 10.98
N GLN A 108 -2.63 -28.38 12.01
CA GLN A 108 -3.25 -28.39 13.34
C GLN A 108 -2.80 -27.19 14.20
N ALA A 109 -1.69 -26.53 13.85
CA ALA A 109 -1.23 -25.31 14.53
C ALA A 109 -2.17 -24.09 14.35
N GLY A 110 -3.18 -24.22 13.49
CA GLY A 110 -4.12 -23.16 13.18
C GLY A 110 -3.53 -22.09 12.25
N PRO A 111 -4.39 -21.21 11.71
CA PRO A 111 -3.95 -20.18 10.79
C PRO A 111 -3.17 -19.08 11.52
N LYS A 112 -2.04 -18.65 10.95
CA LYS A 112 -1.17 -17.60 11.51
C LYS A 112 -0.95 -16.49 10.50
N HIS A 113 -0.83 -15.26 10.98
CA HIS A 113 -0.42 -14.18 10.11
C HIS A 113 1.08 -14.26 9.83
N ILE A 114 1.44 -13.92 8.60
CA ILE A 114 2.84 -13.80 8.21
C ILE A 114 3.28 -12.36 8.49
N GLU A 115 4.43 -12.23 9.15
CA GLU A 115 5.06 -10.95 9.45
C GLU A 115 6.41 -10.84 8.73
N ARG A 116 6.71 -9.65 8.22
CA ARG A 116 7.99 -9.29 7.63
C ARG A 116 8.42 -7.91 8.06
N VAL A 117 9.73 -7.70 8.13
CA VAL A 117 10.32 -6.40 8.48
C VAL A 117 10.81 -5.73 7.19
N HIS A 118 10.30 -4.53 6.95
CA HIS A 118 10.65 -3.70 5.79
C HIS A 118 10.85 -2.24 6.24
N PRO A 119 11.57 -1.41 5.47
CA PRO A 119 11.79 -0.02 5.84
C PRO A 119 10.50 0.81 5.69
N LEU A 120 10.30 1.79 6.58
CA LEU A 120 9.18 2.75 6.52
C LEU A 120 9.25 3.63 5.28
N VAL A 121 10.47 4.05 4.97
CA VAL A 121 10.83 4.80 3.77
C VAL A 121 11.68 3.88 2.92
N ARG A 122 11.26 3.64 1.69
CA ARG A 122 12.02 2.80 0.76
C ARG A 122 12.50 3.61 -0.41
N VAL A 123 13.53 3.10 -1.08
CA VAL A 123 14.00 3.62 -2.36
C VAL A 123 13.46 2.74 -3.47
N HIS A 124 12.96 3.39 -4.51
CA HIS A 124 12.46 2.68 -5.68
C HIS A 124 13.63 2.36 -6.62
N PRO A 125 13.88 1.08 -6.97
CA PRO A 125 15.13 0.65 -7.58
C PRO A 125 15.39 1.24 -8.97
N ALA A 126 14.34 1.57 -9.73
CA ALA A 126 14.51 2.08 -11.09
C ALA A 126 14.61 3.62 -11.15
N THR A 127 14.09 4.32 -10.15
CA THR A 127 14.09 5.80 -10.12
C THR A 127 15.12 6.36 -9.15
N GLY A 128 15.53 5.58 -8.14
CA GLY A 128 16.42 6.03 -7.09
C GLY A 128 15.77 6.97 -6.07
N TRP A 129 14.44 7.13 -6.08
CA TRP A 129 13.75 8.10 -5.22
C TRP A 129 13.20 7.48 -3.95
N LYS A 130 13.22 8.26 -2.86
CA LYS A 130 12.58 7.91 -1.58
C LYS A 130 11.05 7.98 -1.67
N ALA A 131 10.37 6.96 -1.15
CA ALA A 131 8.92 6.87 -1.02
C ALA A 131 8.53 6.40 0.39
N LEU A 132 7.52 7.03 0.97
CA LEU A 132 6.88 6.53 2.19
C LEU A 132 6.15 5.23 1.85
N TRP A 133 6.26 4.20 2.68
CA TRP A 133 5.72 2.87 2.37
C TRP A 133 5.06 2.23 3.57
N VAL A 134 4.00 2.88 4.05
CA VAL A 134 3.20 2.40 5.18
C VAL A 134 1.73 2.41 4.82
N ASN A 135 0.93 1.58 5.50
CA ASN A 135 -0.51 1.61 5.36
C ASN A 135 -1.21 1.09 6.62
N ARG A 136 -2.37 1.67 6.94
CA ARG A 136 -3.14 1.36 8.14
C ARG A 136 -3.62 -0.09 8.20
N ALA A 137 -3.82 -0.73 7.05
CA ALA A 137 -4.35 -2.09 7.00
C ALA A 137 -3.36 -3.16 7.45
N MET A 138 -2.05 -2.96 7.18
CA MET A 138 -1.06 -4.03 7.29
C MET A 138 0.28 -3.62 7.90
N THR A 139 0.54 -2.34 8.17
CA THR A 139 1.71 -1.93 8.95
C THR A 139 1.38 -2.01 10.44
N ASP A 140 2.03 -2.92 11.16
CA ASP A 140 1.68 -3.25 12.55
C ASP A 140 2.38 -2.35 13.57
N ARG A 141 3.72 -2.29 13.52
CA ARG A 141 4.53 -1.54 14.48
C ARG A 141 5.89 -1.16 13.91
N ILE A 142 6.47 -0.07 14.41
CA ILE A 142 7.85 0.34 14.13
C ILE A 142 8.78 -0.48 15.01
N VAL A 143 9.83 -1.05 14.41
CA VAL A 143 10.84 -1.84 15.11
C VAL A 143 11.66 -0.93 16.03
N GLY A 144 11.81 -1.34 17.28
CA GLY A 144 12.63 -0.64 18.28
C GLY A 144 11.92 0.52 18.97
N LEU A 145 10.62 0.71 18.76
CA LEU A 145 9.80 1.65 19.52
C LEU A 145 8.76 0.92 20.36
N ASP A 146 8.36 1.53 21.48
CA ASP A 146 7.24 1.03 22.25
C ASP A 146 5.93 1.21 21.47
N ARG A 147 4.92 0.38 21.79
CA ARG A 147 3.66 0.36 21.03
C ARG A 147 2.99 1.75 20.94
N PRO A 148 2.87 2.53 22.03
CA PRO A 148 2.26 3.86 21.96
C PRO A 148 3.04 4.86 21.08
N GLU A 149 4.38 4.80 21.11
CA GLU A 149 5.24 5.66 20.29
C GLU A 149 5.12 5.30 18.80
N SER A 150 5.17 4.00 18.52
CA SER A 150 4.95 3.45 17.19
C SER A 150 3.59 3.86 16.64
N ASP A 151 2.52 3.69 17.43
CA ASP A 151 1.16 4.02 17.01
C ASP A 151 1.00 5.53 16.78
N ALA A 152 1.63 6.39 17.59
CA ALA A 152 1.60 7.84 17.37
C ALA A 152 2.22 8.23 16.01
N ILE A 153 3.40 7.71 15.71
CA ILE A 153 4.10 7.99 14.43
C ILE A 153 3.33 7.40 13.25
N LEU A 154 2.94 6.13 13.33
CA LEU A 154 2.23 5.45 12.24
C LEU A 154 0.89 6.12 11.94
N ASN A 155 0.13 6.54 12.96
CA ASN A 155 -1.14 7.24 12.74
C ASN A 155 -0.96 8.56 11.99
N TYR A 156 0.10 9.32 12.28
CA TYR A 156 0.43 10.52 11.52
C TYR A 156 0.79 10.19 10.07
N LEU A 157 1.65 9.19 9.84
CA LEU A 157 2.02 8.76 8.49
C LEU A 157 0.83 8.25 7.66
N TYR A 158 -0.10 7.52 8.28
CA TYR A 158 -1.36 7.14 7.63
C TYR A 158 -2.22 8.35 7.30
N HIS A 159 -2.30 9.32 8.23
CA HIS A 159 -3.07 10.54 8.02
C HIS A 159 -2.59 11.31 6.79
N VAL A 160 -1.27 11.40 6.56
CA VAL A 160 -0.71 12.06 5.36
C VAL A 160 -1.31 11.47 4.08
N TYR A 161 -1.41 10.16 3.98
CA TYR A 161 -2.06 9.52 2.83
C TYR A 161 -3.56 9.78 2.77
N GLU A 162 -4.24 9.67 3.90
CA GLU A 162 -5.70 9.63 3.98
C GLU A 162 -6.35 11.01 3.78
N THR A 163 -5.66 12.12 4.09
CA THR A 163 -6.24 13.47 4.08
C THR A 163 -5.71 14.41 3.00
N ASN A 164 -4.58 14.11 2.37
CA ASN A 164 -4.06 14.94 1.28
C ASN A 164 -4.69 14.52 -0.06
N VAL A 165 -5.72 15.25 -0.49
CA VAL A 165 -6.45 14.95 -1.74
C VAL A 165 -5.61 15.16 -3.00
N ASP A 166 -4.61 16.04 -2.94
CA ASP A 166 -3.74 16.40 -4.07
C ASP A 166 -2.70 15.33 -4.40
N ILE A 167 -2.51 14.34 -3.52
CA ILE A 167 -1.65 13.17 -3.75
C ILE A 167 -2.44 11.90 -4.09
N GLN A 168 -3.77 12.02 -4.17
CA GLN A 168 -4.69 10.92 -4.45
C GLN A 168 -5.25 10.99 -5.86
N LEU A 169 -5.50 9.82 -6.44
CA LEU A 169 -6.23 9.63 -7.69
C LEU A 169 -7.45 8.76 -7.41
N ARG A 170 -8.64 9.20 -7.82
CA ARG A 170 -9.84 8.37 -7.86
C ARG A 170 -10.15 7.98 -9.30
N PHE A 171 -10.07 6.69 -9.61
CA PHE A 171 -10.39 6.17 -10.93
C PHE A 171 -11.81 5.61 -10.95
N LYS A 172 -12.66 6.22 -11.77
CA LYS A 172 -13.98 5.70 -12.07
C LYS A 172 -13.87 4.61 -13.13
N TRP A 173 -14.31 3.41 -12.78
CA TRP A 173 -14.22 2.28 -13.69
C TRP A 173 -15.28 2.33 -14.79
N THR A 174 -14.91 1.79 -15.94
CA THR A 174 -15.83 1.33 -16.99
C THR A 174 -15.66 -0.18 -17.19
N PRO A 175 -16.71 -0.94 -17.57
CA PRO A 175 -16.56 -2.38 -17.83
C PRO A 175 -15.46 -2.67 -18.86
N GLY A 176 -14.69 -3.73 -18.65
CA GLY A 176 -13.58 -4.12 -19.52
C GLY A 176 -12.32 -3.27 -19.38
N THR A 177 -12.24 -2.39 -18.38
CA THR A 177 -11.10 -1.50 -18.20
C THR A 177 -10.00 -2.17 -17.38
N SER A 178 -8.75 -1.87 -17.73
CA SER A 178 -7.57 -2.30 -16.99
C SER A 178 -6.83 -1.11 -16.40
N ALA A 179 -6.35 -1.28 -15.16
CA ALA A 179 -5.38 -0.39 -14.55
C ALA A 179 -4.13 -1.18 -14.16
N LEU A 180 -2.97 -0.56 -14.36
CA LEU A 180 -1.69 -1.05 -13.86
C LEU A 180 -1.12 0.01 -12.93
N TRP A 181 -0.59 -0.41 -11.79
CA TRP A 181 0.08 0.49 -10.86
C TRP A 181 1.31 -0.14 -10.24
N ASP A 182 2.22 0.73 -9.80
CA ASP A 182 3.42 0.33 -9.08
C ASP A 182 3.17 0.33 -7.59
N ASN A 183 3.05 -0.88 -7.03
CA ASN A 183 2.74 -1.14 -5.64
C ASN A 183 3.95 -0.86 -4.72
N ARG A 184 5.15 -0.62 -5.28
CA ARG A 184 6.32 -0.17 -4.52
C ARG A 184 6.20 1.27 -4.05
N ILE A 185 5.36 2.07 -4.69
CA ILE A 185 5.26 3.52 -4.46
C ILE A 185 3.81 4.01 -4.32
N THR A 186 2.85 3.09 -4.19
CA THR A 186 1.44 3.44 -4.05
C THR A 186 0.76 2.62 -2.96
N ILE A 187 -0.23 3.25 -2.34
CA ILE A 187 -1.28 2.56 -1.61
C ILE A 187 -2.60 2.79 -2.34
N HIS A 188 -3.57 1.91 -2.13
CA HIS A 188 -4.87 1.99 -2.78
C HIS A 188 -6.02 1.51 -1.89
N ASN A 189 -7.23 1.87 -2.27
CA ASN A 189 -8.47 1.56 -1.56
C ASN A 189 -9.60 1.35 -2.57
N ALA A 190 -10.30 0.21 -2.49
CA ALA A 190 -11.51 -0.02 -3.27
C ALA A 190 -12.73 0.58 -2.55
N SER A 191 -13.33 1.61 -3.14
CA SER A 191 -14.54 2.25 -2.59
C SER A 191 -15.72 1.29 -2.62
N TRP A 192 -16.40 1.13 -1.48
CA TRP A 192 -17.62 0.32 -1.36
C TRP A 192 -18.89 1.21 -1.33
N ASP A 193 -18.83 2.37 -1.97
CA ASP A 193 -19.93 3.35 -2.04
C ASP A 193 -21.12 2.92 -2.93
N TYR A 194 -21.04 1.74 -3.55
CA TYR A 194 -22.14 1.11 -4.30
C TYR A 194 -23.01 0.16 -3.44
N GLY A 195 -22.65 -0.03 -2.17
CA GLY A 195 -23.47 -0.76 -1.19
C GLY A 195 -23.70 -2.24 -1.49
N GLY A 196 -22.87 -2.87 -2.34
CA GLY A 196 -23.04 -4.26 -2.76
C GLY A 196 -24.29 -4.53 -3.60
N ARG A 197 -24.97 -3.48 -4.11
CA ARG A 197 -26.23 -3.62 -4.87
C ARG A 197 -26.02 -4.08 -6.32
N HIS A 198 -24.80 -3.90 -6.82
CA HIS A 198 -24.41 -4.23 -8.18
C HIS A 198 -23.09 -5.02 -8.15
N PRO A 199 -22.91 -5.96 -9.08
CA PRO A 199 -21.69 -6.75 -9.17
C PRO A 199 -20.48 -5.88 -9.48
N ARG A 200 -19.34 -6.23 -8.90
CA ARG A 200 -18.02 -5.68 -9.21
C ARG A 200 -17.02 -6.82 -9.33
N HIS A 201 -16.72 -7.28 -10.53
CA HIS A 201 -15.94 -8.50 -10.75
C HIS A 201 -14.77 -8.24 -11.70
N GLY A 202 -13.67 -8.93 -11.46
CA GLY A 202 -12.48 -8.81 -12.29
C GLY A 202 -11.40 -9.83 -12.01
N THR A 203 -10.29 -9.71 -12.73
CA THR A 203 -9.08 -10.49 -12.55
C THR A 203 -7.91 -9.59 -12.17
N ARG A 204 -7.04 -10.11 -11.30
CA ARG A 204 -5.86 -9.41 -10.81
C ARG A 204 -4.61 -10.27 -10.94
N VAL A 205 -3.58 -9.70 -11.53
CA VAL A 205 -2.24 -10.28 -11.60
C VAL A 205 -1.28 -9.36 -10.87
N THR A 206 -0.39 -9.93 -10.07
CA THR A 206 0.58 -9.18 -9.29
C THR A 206 1.94 -9.82 -9.46
N SER A 207 2.92 -9.05 -9.94
CA SER A 207 4.31 -9.50 -10.01
C SER A 207 5.00 -9.34 -8.65
N LEU A 208 6.03 -10.16 -8.42
CA LEU A 208 6.95 -9.94 -7.30
C LEU A 208 8.00 -8.89 -7.66
N ALA A 209 8.45 -8.16 -6.65
CA ALA A 209 9.47 -7.13 -6.77
C ALA A 209 10.81 -7.56 -6.14
N GLU A 210 11.72 -6.60 -6.05
CA GLU A 210 12.90 -6.66 -5.19
C GLU A 210 12.53 -6.65 -3.69
N LYS A 211 13.47 -7.09 -2.85
CA LYS A 211 13.39 -6.85 -1.41
C LYS A 211 13.50 -5.34 -1.17
N PRO A 212 12.56 -4.71 -0.44
CA PRO A 212 12.60 -3.28 -0.19
C PRO A 212 13.87 -2.90 0.58
N PHE A 213 14.48 -1.78 0.20
CA PHE A 213 15.67 -1.24 0.83
C PHE A 213 15.52 0.27 1.02
N PHE A 214 16.34 0.81 1.91
CA PHE A 214 16.48 2.24 2.15
C PHE A 214 17.92 2.65 1.82
N ASP A 215 18.08 3.82 1.22
CA ASP A 215 19.38 4.45 0.98
C ASP A 215 19.30 5.89 1.50
N PRO A 216 20.12 6.29 2.49
CA PRO A 216 20.10 7.64 3.03
C PRO A 216 20.46 8.71 1.99
N SER A 217 21.28 8.38 0.98
CA SER A 217 21.75 9.31 -0.06
C SER A 217 20.74 9.53 -1.18
N ALA A 218 19.69 8.70 -1.26
CA ALA A 218 18.67 8.81 -2.28
C ALA A 218 17.89 10.15 -2.15
N PRO A 219 17.69 10.87 -3.25
CA PRO A 219 16.90 12.10 -3.23
C PRO A 219 15.39 11.80 -3.14
N THR A 220 14.61 12.81 -2.79
CA THR A 220 13.18 12.85 -3.13
C THR A 220 13.00 12.95 -4.64
N ARG A 221 11.79 12.64 -5.13
CA ARG A 221 11.47 12.80 -6.56
C ARG A 221 11.53 14.29 -6.94
N ARG A 222 11.01 15.19 -6.12
CA ARG A 222 11.02 16.64 -6.38
C ARG A 222 12.44 17.19 -6.46
N GLU A 223 13.35 16.75 -5.59
CA GLU A 223 14.77 17.10 -5.69
C GLU A 223 15.40 16.62 -6.99
N ALA A 224 15.21 15.33 -7.32
CA ALA A 224 15.80 14.74 -8.52
C ALA A 224 15.27 15.38 -9.82
N LEU A 225 14.05 15.92 -9.79
CA LEU A 225 13.42 16.60 -10.91
C LEU A 225 13.64 18.13 -10.92
N GLY A 226 14.35 18.69 -9.92
CA GLY A 226 14.57 20.13 -9.82
C GLY A 226 13.28 20.95 -9.60
N LEU A 227 12.30 20.36 -8.91
CA LEU A 227 10.96 20.94 -8.71
C LEU A 227 10.76 21.62 -7.35
N LEU A 228 11.82 21.74 -6.55
CA LEU A 228 11.73 22.38 -5.23
C LEU A 228 11.31 23.84 -5.37
N ASP A 229 10.36 24.25 -4.53
CA ASP A 229 10.00 25.66 -4.41
C ASP A 229 10.96 26.40 -3.45
N ALA A 230 10.78 27.72 -3.35
CA ALA A 230 11.64 28.56 -2.51
C ALA A 230 11.58 28.20 -1.02
N SER A 231 10.47 27.64 -0.53
CA SER A 231 10.37 27.19 0.86
C SER A 231 11.12 25.89 1.10
N GLU A 232 10.96 24.92 0.19
CA GLU A 232 11.67 23.64 0.24
C GLU A 232 13.19 23.84 0.10
N LEU A 233 13.63 24.78 -0.73
CA LEU A 233 15.06 25.12 -0.88
C LEU A 233 15.64 25.68 0.42
N ARG A 234 14.95 26.62 1.09
CA ARG A 234 15.40 27.17 2.38
C ARG A 234 15.47 26.11 3.47
N GLU A 235 14.47 25.25 3.51
CA GLU A 235 14.45 24.13 4.45
C GLU A 235 15.65 23.20 4.24
N LYS A 236 15.99 22.90 2.99
CA LYS A 236 17.15 22.07 2.64
C LYS A 236 18.48 22.74 2.99
N GLU A 237 18.63 24.05 2.77
CA GLU A 237 19.82 24.81 3.16
C GLU A 237 20.04 24.75 4.68
N GLN A 238 18.98 24.89 5.47
CA GLN A 238 19.03 24.76 6.93
C GLN A 238 19.40 23.35 7.42
N GLU A 239 19.25 22.31 6.58
CA GLU A 239 19.71 20.95 6.91
C GLU A 239 21.23 20.78 6.77
N VAL A 240 21.86 21.52 5.85
CA VAL A 240 23.30 21.46 5.60
C VAL A 240 24.06 22.20 6.70
N ASP A 241 23.51 23.32 7.16
CA ASP A 241 24.11 24.20 8.17
C ASP A 241 23.68 23.85 9.60
N GLY A 242 23.62 22.55 9.95
CA GLY A 242 23.10 22.06 11.24
C GLY A 242 23.55 22.88 12.47
N PRO A 243 22.73 22.94 13.55
CA PRO A 243 22.91 23.91 14.62
C PRO A 243 24.30 23.79 15.25
N LEU A 244 24.98 24.93 15.39
CA LEU A 244 26.21 25.10 16.17
C LEU A 244 26.08 24.53 17.59
#